data_AF-A0A7W0KVG2-F1
#
_entry.id   AF-A0A7W0KVG2-F1
#
_cell.length_a   1.000
_cell.length_b   1.000
_cell.length_c   1.000
_cell.angle_alpha   90.00
_cell.angle_beta   90.00
_cell.angle_gamma   90.00
#
_symmetry.space_group_name_H-M   'P 1'
#
loop_
_entity.id
_entity.type
_entity.pdbx_description
1 polymer ?
#
loop_
_entity_poly.entity_id
_entity_poly.type
_entity_poly.pdbx_seq_one_letter_code
_entity_poly.pdbx_strand_id
1 'polypeptide(L)'
;MLTVQDLQGSARRRNRERTMRHVFQGAAIVSIVISLLILFVLARGTLNFFRFIDWDFGLLFDTGWFPRRERFDLSTIVLGTLIMSTVAMVVAVPFGLGTAVYLSEYAPRRVRKVVKPVIEVLAGIPSVVVGFFVLK
;
A
#
# COMPACT_ATOMS: atom_id res chain seq x y z
N MET A 1 -6.65 12.25 -51.02
CA MET A 1 -5.68 11.15 -51.21
C MET A 1 -4.50 11.44 -50.28
N LEU A 2 -4.31 10.68 -49.21
CA LEU A 2 -3.13 10.81 -48.34
C LEU A 2 -1.95 10.18 -49.08
N THR A 3 -0.90 10.96 -49.35
CA THR A 3 0.24 10.50 -50.16
C THR A 3 1.28 9.89 -49.23
N VAL A 4 2.05 8.88 -49.68
CA VAL A 4 3.06 8.17 -48.86
C VAL A 4 4.11 9.12 -48.25
N GLN A 5 4.29 10.31 -48.83
CA GLN A 5 5.13 11.39 -48.32
C GLN A 5 4.55 12.09 -47.07
N ASP A 6 3.22 12.16 -46.92
CA ASP A 6 2.56 12.72 -45.73
C ASP A 6 2.70 11.80 -44.50
N LEU A 7 2.95 10.50 -44.73
CA LEU A 7 3.25 9.50 -43.70
C LEU A 7 4.73 9.49 -43.29
N GLN A 8 5.62 10.18 -44.02
CA GLN A 8 7.03 10.31 -43.66
C GLN A 8 7.18 11.37 -42.56
N GLY A 9 6.93 10.96 -41.30
CA GLY A 9 7.16 11.80 -40.13
C GLY A 9 8.56 12.46 -40.14
N SER A 10 8.62 13.74 -39.79
CA SER A 10 9.85 14.53 -39.77
C SER A 10 10.98 13.86 -38.98
N ALA A 11 12.25 14.13 -39.33
CA ALA A 11 13.41 13.54 -38.66
C ALA A 11 13.38 13.76 -37.12
N ARG A 12 12.87 14.92 -36.67
CA ARG A 12 12.62 15.23 -35.25
C ARG A 12 11.58 14.32 -34.61
N ARG A 13 10.50 13.97 -35.34
CA ARG A 13 9.45 13.05 -34.86
C ARG A 13 9.99 11.63 -34.70
N ARG A 14 10.78 11.14 -35.65
CA ARG A 14 11.43 9.81 -35.58
C ARG A 14 12.39 9.67 -34.38
N ASN A 15 13.23 10.68 -34.13
CA ASN A 15 14.13 10.64 -32.96
C ASN A 15 13.35 10.69 -31.64
N ARG A 16 12.30 11.51 -31.55
CA ARG A 16 11.46 11.58 -30.34
C ARG A 16 10.73 10.26 -30.07
N GLU A 17 10.18 9.64 -31.10
CA GLU A 17 9.52 8.33 -31.02
C GLU A 17 10.50 7.24 -30.56
N ARG A 18 11.73 7.25 -31.08
CA ARG A 18 12.79 6.32 -30.66
C ARG A 18 13.18 6.50 -29.19
N THR A 19 13.37 7.74 -28.73
CA THR A 19 13.66 8.02 -27.32
C THR A 19 12.52 7.60 -26.41
N MET A 20 11.27 7.94 -26.75
CA MET A 20 10.09 7.54 -25.98
C MET A 20 9.96 6.02 -25.90
N ARG A 21 10.22 5.31 -26.99
CA ARG A 21 10.21 3.84 -27.01
C ARG A 21 11.24 3.26 -26.05
N HIS A 22 12.46 3.79 -26.02
CA HIS A 22 13.50 3.34 -25.08
C HIS A 22 13.17 3.68 -23.62
N VAL A 23 12.58 4.85 -23.35
CA VAL A 23 12.12 5.23 -22.01
C VAL A 23 11.03 4.28 -21.52
N PHE A 24 10.02 3.98 -22.33
CA PHE A 24 8.96 3.05 -21.95
C PHE A 24 9.47 1.61 -21.79
N GLN A 25 10.40 1.17 -22.65
CA GLN A 25 11.05 -0.14 -22.49
C GLN A 25 11.88 -0.21 -21.21
N GLY A 26 12.65 0.84 -20.90
CA GLY A 26 13.40 0.93 -19.64
C GLY A 26 12.49 0.90 -18.42
N ALA A 27 11.42 1.70 -18.42
CA ALA A 27 10.44 1.71 -17.34
C ALA A 27 9.75 0.34 -17.16
N ALA A 28 9.40 -0.34 -18.26
CA ALA A 28 8.82 -1.68 -18.21
C ALA A 28 9.79 -2.71 -17.62
N ILE A 29 11.06 -2.69 -18.04
CA ILE A 29 12.11 -3.58 -17.50
C ILE A 29 12.30 -3.31 -16.00
N VAL A 30 12.41 -2.05 -15.59
CA VAL A 30 12.56 -1.67 -14.18
C VAL A 30 11.38 -2.17 -13.34
N SER A 31 10.15 -1.98 -13.84
CA SER A 31 8.93 -2.45 -13.16
C SER A 31 8.95 -3.98 -12.97
N ILE A 32 9.31 -4.74 -14.01
CA ILE A 32 9.43 -6.20 -13.95
C ILE A 32 10.51 -6.61 -12.95
N VAL A 33 11.69 -5.97 -12.99
CA VAL A 33 12.80 -6.27 -12.07
C VAL A 33 12.40 -6.03 -10.62
N ILE A 34 11.76 -4.90 -10.31
CA ILE A 34 11.28 -4.60 -8.95
C ILE A 34 10.25 -5.65 -8.52
N SER A 35 9.31 -6.00 -9.40
CA SER A 35 8.28 -7.01 -9.10
C SER A 35 8.91 -8.38 -8.79
N LEU A 36 9.88 -8.81 -9.61
CA LEU A 36 10.62 -10.05 -9.37
C LEU A 36 11.40 -10.01 -8.06
N LEU A 37 12.00 -8.86 -7.70
CA LEU A 37 12.73 -8.70 -6.45
C LEU A 37 11.80 -8.78 -5.23
N ILE A 38 10.62 -8.16 -5.30
CA ILE A 38 9.59 -8.28 -4.25
C ILE A 38 9.17 -9.74 -4.08
N LEU A 39 8.87 -10.44 -5.18
CA LEU A 39 8.50 -11.86 -5.14
C LEU A 39 9.64 -12.72 -4.57
N PHE A 40 10.88 -12.44 -4.93
CA PHE A 40 12.04 -13.15 -4.40
C PHE A 40 12.19 -12.98 -2.89
N VAL A 41 12.06 -11.75 -2.37
CA VAL A 41 12.14 -11.46 -0.93
C VAL A 41 11.01 -12.17 -0.18
N LEU A 42 9.78 -12.10 -0.70
CA LEU A 42 8.63 -12.79 -0.11
C LEU A 42 8.82 -14.31 -0.11
N ALA A 43 9.18 -14.90 -1.26
CA ALA A 43 9.40 -16.33 -1.38
C ALA A 43 10.49 -16.83 -0.42
N ARG A 44 11.59 -16.10 -0.28
CA ARG A 44 12.66 -16.44 0.67
C ARG A 44 12.17 -16.41 2.11
N GLY A 45 11.41 -15.37 2.49
CA GLY A 45 10.82 -15.26 3.83
C GLY A 45 9.85 -16.41 4.13
N THR A 46 8.97 -16.72 3.17
CA THR A 46 8.01 -17.82 3.26
C THR A 46 8.70 -19.19 3.35
N LEU A 47 9.70 -19.46 2.52
CA LEU A 47 10.46 -20.72 2.58
C LEU A 47 11.22 -20.88 3.90
N ASN A 48 11.77 -19.80 4.46
CA ASN A 48 12.38 -19.83 5.78
C ASN A 48 11.33 -20.17 6.84
N PHE A 49 10.17 -19.51 6.83
CA PHE A 49 9.07 -19.78 7.76
C PHE A 49 8.65 -21.26 7.76
N PHE A 50 8.44 -21.86 6.58
CA PHE A 50 8.06 -23.27 6.47
C PHE A 50 9.16 -24.26 6.87
N ARG A 51 10.43 -23.84 6.98
CA ARG A 51 11.52 -24.69 7.49
C ARG A 51 11.61 -24.69 9.01
N PHE A 52 11.13 -23.63 9.66
CA PHE A 52 11.16 -23.49 11.12
C PHE A 52 9.87 -23.94 11.80
N ILE A 53 8.76 -24.05 11.06
CA ILE A 53 7.50 -24.55 11.61
C ILE A 53 7.48 -26.09 11.56
N ASP A 54 7.40 -26.70 12.73
CA ASP A 54 6.93 -28.07 12.84
C ASP A 54 5.47 -28.08 12.37
N TRP A 55 5.09 -29.05 11.53
CA TRP A 55 3.72 -29.20 10.99
C TRP A 55 2.71 -29.67 12.05
N ASP A 56 2.84 -29.14 13.27
CA ASP A 56 1.92 -29.36 14.37
C ASP A 56 0.79 -28.32 14.31
N PHE A 57 -0.29 -28.68 13.63
CA PHE A 57 -1.51 -27.88 13.57
C PHE A 57 -2.16 -27.67 14.95
N GLY A 58 -1.74 -28.40 15.99
CA GLY A 58 -2.16 -28.18 17.37
C GLY A 58 -1.70 -26.83 17.94
N LEU A 59 -0.53 -26.33 17.50
CA LEU A 59 -0.01 -25.02 17.90
C LEU A 59 -0.93 -23.86 17.48
N LEU A 60 -1.68 -24.02 16.38
CA LEU A 60 -2.64 -23.01 15.90
C LEU A 60 -3.82 -22.82 16.86
N PHE A 61 -4.14 -23.84 17.66
CA PHE A 61 -5.22 -23.84 18.65
C PHE A 61 -4.71 -23.83 20.10
N ASP A 62 -3.39 -23.77 20.30
CA ASP A 62 -2.79 -23.61 21.62
C ASP A 62 -3.19 -22.23 22.20
N THR A 63 -3.12 -22.10 23.52
CA THR A 63 -3.56 -20.89 24.21
C THR A 63 -2.38 -19.97 24.51
N GLY A 64 -2.33 -18.84 23.80
CA GLY A 64 -1.47 -17.72 24.16
C GLY A 64 -0.43 -17.32 23.10
N TRP A 65 -0.19 -16.01 23.05
CA TRP A 65 0.71 -15.37 22.11
C TRP A 65 2.10 -15.19 22.73
N PHE A 66 3.06 -16.05 22.35
CA PHE A 66 4.43 -15.99 22.86
C PHE A 66 5.48 -15.86 21.74
N PRO A 67 5.59 -14.68 21.08
CA PRO A 67 6.54 -14.45 19.98
C PRO A 67 8.00 -14.71 20.34
N ARG A 68 8.40 -14.46 21.60
CA ARG A 68 9.77 -14.69 22.09
C ARG A 68 10.17 -16.17 22.14
N ARG A 69 9.19 -17.07 22.11
CA ARG A 69 9.38 -18.52 22.11
C ARG A 69 8.91 -19.15 20.79
N GLU A 70 8.70 -18.33 19.76
CA GLU A 70 8.23 -18.76 18.43
C GLU A 70 6.89 -19.52 18.47
N ARG A 71 6.06 -19.28 19.49
CA ARG A 71 4.72 -19.87 19.60
C ARG A 71 3.65 -18.84 19.27
N PHE A 72 2.82 -19.18 18.29
CA PHE A 72 1.78 -18.31 17.74
C PHE A 72 0.47 -19.09 17.65
N ASP A 73 -0.59 -18.50 18.17
CA ASP A 73 -1.94 -19.05 18.17
C ASP A 73 -2.86 -18.27 17.22
N LEU A 74 -3.75 -18.98 16.52
CA LEU A 74 -4.67 -18.37 15.56
C LEU A 74 -5.73 -17.52 16.26
N SER A 75 -6.16 -17.96 17.44
CA SER A 75 -7.21 -17.30 18.22
C SER A 75 -6.80 -15.89 18.63
N THR A 76 -5.56 -15.68 19.12
CA THR A 76 -5.06 -14.34 19.46
C THR A 76 -4.91 -13.45 18.23
N ILE A 77 -4.47 -13.95 17.08
CA ILE A 77 -4.38 -13.14 15.84
C ILE A 77 -5.77 -12.65 15.41
N VAL A 78 -6.76 -13.55 15.37
CA VAL A 78 -8.12 -13.23 14.92
C VAL A 78 -8.80 -12.29 15.91
N LEU A 79 -8.79 -12.63 17.20
CA LEU A 79 -9.40 -11.79 18.25
C LEU A 79 -8.70 -10.46 18.38
N GLY A 80 -7.36 -10.43 18.35
CA GLY A 80 -6.58 -9.21 18.38
C GLY A 80 -6.94 -8.28 17.22
N THR A 81 -7.07 -8.82 16.00
CA THR A 81 -7.51 -8.05 14.83
C THR A 81 -8.92 -7.49 15.03
N LEU A 82 -9.88 -8.32 15.45
CA LEU A 82 -11.27 -7.90 15.65
C LEU A 82 -11.40 -6.83 16.74
N ILE A 83 -10.73 -7.01 17.88
CA ILE A 83 -10.76 -6.06 19.00
C ILE A 83 -10.13 -4.74 18.54
N MET A 84 -8.92 -4.78 17.95
CA MET A 84 -8.24 -3.58 17.48
C MET A 84 -9.04 -2.84 16.40
N SER A 85 -9.59 -3.56 15.42
CA SER A 85 -10.42 -2.93 14.37
C SER A 85 -11.69 -2.34 14.95
N THR A 86 -12.31 -3.00 15.93
CA THR A 86 -13.55 -2.51 16.57
C THR A 86 -13.28 -1.24 17.35
N VAL A 87 -12.27 -1.24 18.23
CA VAL A 87 -11.87 -0.05 18.99
C VAL A 87 -11.49 1.09 18.05
N ALA A 88 -10.73 0.79 16.99
CA ALA A 88 -10.36 1.77 15.98
C ALA A 88 -11.59 2.37 15.30
N MET A 89 -12.59 1.56 14.91
CA MET A 89 -13.83 2.05 14.30
C MET A 89 -14.66 2.88 15.27
N VAL A 90 -14.81 2.44 16.53
CA VAL A 90 -15.58 3.16 17.56
C VAL A 90 -15.05 4.58 17.75
N VAL A 91 -13.74 4.79 17.60
CA VAL A 91 -13.13 6.12 17.65
C VAL A 91 -13.15 6.79 16.27
N ALA A 92 -12.65 6.14 15.23
CA ALA A 92 -12.46 6.77 13.92
C ALA A 92 -13.78 7.19 13.25
N VAL A 93 -14.85 6.41 13.41
CA VAL A 93 -16.16 6.67 12.78
C VAL A 93 -16.80 7.97 13.27
N PRO A 94 -17.00 8.22 14.59
CA PRO A 94 -17.62 9.46 15.03
C PRO A 94 -16.79 10.70 14.66
N PHE A 95 -15.47 10.64 14.77
CA PHE A 95 -14.60 11.75 14.38
C PHE A 95 -14.59 11.97 12.87
N GLY A 96 -14.52 10.90 12.08
CA GLY A 96 -14.55 10.96 10.62
C GLY A 96 -15.87 11.52 10.09
N LEU A 97 -16.99 11.01 10.60
CA LEU A 97 -18.34 11.46 10.23
C LEU A 97 -18.57 12.91 10.69
N GLY A 98 -18.22 13.24 11.94
CA GLY A 98 -18.34 14.61 12.46
C GLY A 98 -17.53 15.62 11.65
N THR A 99 -16.30 15.25 11.26
CA THR A 99 -15.46 16.08 10.39
C THR A 99 -16.08 16.24 9.00
N ALA A 100 -16.62 15.17 8.43
CA ALA A 100 -17.28 15.20 7.13
C ALA A 100 -18.51 16.14 7.14
N VAL A 101 -19.38 16.01 8.14
CA VAL A 101 -20.58 16.84 8.30
C VAL A 101 -20.21 18.30 8.55
N TYR A 102 -19.25 18.57 9.43
CA TYR A 102 -18.76 19.93 9.67
C TYR A 102 -18.23 20.56 8.37
N LEU A 103 -17.41 19.82 7.63
CA LEU A 103 -16.80 20.31 6.41
C LEU A 103 -17.82 20.49 5.27
N SER A 104 -18.88 19.69 5.23
CA SER A 104 -19.93 19.75 4.20
C SER A 104 -20.95 20.86 4.46
N GLU A 105 -21.43 20.99 5.69
CA GLU A 105 -22.55 21.88 6.03
C GLU A 105 -22.14 23.19 6.69
N TYR A 106 -21.12 23.17 7.56
CA TYR A 106 -20.87 24.28 8.50
C TYR A 106 -19.58 25.06 8.19
N ALA A 107 -18.60 24.45 7.52
CA ALA A 107 -17.27 25.03 7.38
C ALA A 107 -17.26 26.22 6.40
N PRO A 108 -16.73 27.40 6.80
CA PRO A 108 -16.58 28.53 5.91
C PRO A 108 -15.53 28.23 4.82
N ARG A 109 -15.66 28.91 3.66
CA ARG A 109 -14.84 28.66 2.46
C ARG A 109 -13.32 28.61 2.73
N ARG A 110 -12.81 29.43 3.65
CA ARG A 110 -11.39 29.46 4.03
C ARG A 110 -10.93 28.16 4.71
N VAL A 111 -11.73 27.64 5.64
CA VAL A 111 -11.43 26.40 6.37
C VAL A 111 -11.46 25.22 5.40
N ARG A 112 -12.49 25.12 4.55
CA ARG A 112 -12.58 24.05 3.54
C ARG A 112 -11.39 24.04 2.58
N LYS A 113 -10.88 25.21 2.18
CA LYS A 113 -9.74 25.34 1.26
C LYS A 113 -8.41 24.82 1.85
N VAL A 114 -8.27 24.81 3.18
CA VAL A 114 -7.04 24.34 3.86
C VAL A 114 -7.21 22.91 4.38
N VAL A 115 -8.30 22.64 5.08
CA VAL A 115 -8.51 21.35 5.76
C VAL A 115 -8.72 20.21 4.77
N LYS A 116 -9.47 20.44 3.68
CA LYS A 116 -9.77 19.36 2.72
C LYS A 116 -8.49 18.80 2.05
N PRO A 117 -7.59 19.63 1.48
CA PRO A 117 -6.32 19.12 0.95
C PRO A 117 -5.44 18.44 2.01
N VAL A 118 -5.42 18.95 3.24
CA VAL A 118 -4.64 18.31 4.33
C VAL A 118 -5.15 16.90 4.61
N ILE A 119 -6.47 16.71 4.71
CA ILE A 119 -7.06 15.38 4.92
C ILE A 119 -6.75 14.45 3.73
N GLU A 120 -6.85 14.95 2.49
CA GLU A 120 -6.53 14.17 1.28
C GLU A 120 -5.07 13.73 1.26
N VAL A 121 -4.13 14.61 1.64
CA VAL A 121 -2.70 14.28 1.73
C VAL A 121 -2.44 13.28 2.85
N LEU A 122 -3.04 13.48 4.04
CA LEU A 122 -2.89 12.56 5.17
C LEU A 122 -3.42 11.16 4.84
N ALA A 123 -4.55 11.07 4.13
CA ALA A 123 -5.11 9.81 3.65
C ALA A 123 -4.21 9.11 2.62
N GLY A 124 -3.37 9.86 1.90
CA GLY A 124 -2.40 9.34 0.94
C GLY A 124 -1.08 8.87 1.54
N ILE A 125 -0.84 9.07 2.85
CA ILE A 125 0.42 8.65 3.48
C ILE A 125 0.46 7.11 3.56
N PRO A 126 1.55 6.45 3.10
CA PRO A 126 1.69 5.00 3.22
C PRO A 126 1.69 4.54 4.68
N SER A 127 0.94 3.49 5.00
CA SER A 127 0.85 2.92 6.36
C SER A 127 2.20 2.51 6.94
N VAL A 128 3.12 2.02 6.08
CA VAL A 128 4.49 1.64 6.48
C VAL A 128 5.28 2.82 7.07
N VAL A 129 5.08 4.03 6.52
CA VAL A 129 5.75 5.25 7.00
C VAL A 129 5.22 5.62 8.37
N VAL A 130 3.89 5.60 8.55
CA VAL A 130 3.25 5.88 9.84
C VAL A 130 3.70 4.89 10.92
N GLY A 131 3.77 3.60 10.59
CA GLY A 131 4.24 2.57 11.51
C GLY A 131 5.66 2.80 12.01
N PHE A 132 6.58 3.23 11.13
CA PHE A 132 7.96 3.53 11.51
C PHE A 132 8.07 4.72 12.48
N PHE A 133 7.23 5.73 12.35
CA PHE A 133 7.22 6.90 13.25
C PHE A 133 6.64 6.59 14.64
N VAL A 134 5.70 5.66 14.75
CA VAL A 134 5.06 5.30 16.03
C VAL A 134 5.91 4.31 16.84
N LEU A 135 6.66 3.44 16.16
CA LEU A 135 7.49 2.41 16.78
C LEU A 135 8.89 2.88 17.19
N LYS A 136 9.27 4.11 16.86
CA LYS A 136 10.58 4.70 17.14
C LYS A 136 10.46 5.84 18.14
#